data_AF-X1D221-F1
#
_entry.id   AF-X1D221-F1
#
_cell.length_a   1.000
_cell.length_b   1.000
_cell.length_c   1.000
_cell.angle_alpha   90.00
_cell.angle_beta   90.00
_cell.angle_gamma   90.00
#
_symmetry.space_group_name_H-M   'P 1'
#
loop_
_entity.id
_entity.type
_entity.pdbx_description
1 polymer ?
#
loop_
_entity_poly.entity_id
_entity_poly.type
_entity_poly.pdbx_seq_one_letter_code
_entity_poly.pdbx_strand_id
1 'polypeptide(L)'
;SSLLNSIIGVGYLSFDISDISNISGVTITDADITITEVDCIGQPWVEIDEIRIKVFSYGDRLSPDDYRVGEPVKTFNTSATLNNLSFSNNALKNNLQDAVDKGKPRFQLKIGLSGISRN
;
A
#
# COMPACT_ATOMS: atom_id res chain seq x y z
N SER A 1 24.53 -17.43 8.99
CA SER A 1 24.21 -16.01 8.77
C SER A 1 22.71 -15.91 8.56
N SER A 2 21.98 -15.24 9.45
CA SER A 2 20.53 -15.05 9.31
C SER A 2 20.26 -13.75 8.58
N LEU A 3 19.60 -13.83 7.42
CA LEU A 3 19.09 -12.67 6.70
C LEU A 3 17.99 -12.01 7.56
N LEU A 4 18.22 -10.80 8.03
CA LEU A 4 17.18 -9.98 8.65
C LEU A 4 16.52 -9.17 7.52
N ASN A 5 15.24 -9.45 7.25
CA ASN A 5 14.41 -8.57 6.43
C ASN A 5 14.14 -7.30 7.24
N SER A 6 14.90 -6.25 6.98
CA SER A 6 14.68 -4.93 7.57
C SER A 6 13.65 -4.17 6.75
N ILE A 7 12.67 -3.54 7.41
CA ILE A 7 11.84 -2.51 6.78
C ILE A 7 12.69 -1.24 6.75
N ILE A 8 13.07 -0.81 5.55
CA ILE A 8 13.99 0.32 5.33
C ILE A 8 13.18 1.64 5.23
N GLY A 9 11.90 1.56 4.87
CA GLY A 9 11.02 2.72 4.80
C GLY A 9 9.53 2.36 4.80
N VAL A 10 8.71 3.31 5.23
CA VAL A 10 7.26 3.20 5.26
C VAL A 10 6.63 4.48 4.73
N GLY A 11 5.71 4.36 3.77
CA GLY A 11 4.85 5.43 3.28
C GLY A 11 3.39 5.13 3.54
N TYR A 12 2.55 6.16 3.54
CA TYR A 12 1.10 6.05 3.69
C TYR A 12 0.40 6.86 2.61
N LEU A 13 -0.59 6.25 1.96
CA LEU A 13 -1.52 6.93 1.07
C LEU A 13 -2.89 6.95 1.75
N SER A 14 -3.59 8.08 1.66
CA SER A 14 -4.94 8.23 2.22
C SER A 14 -5.81 8.92 1.19
N PHE A 15 -6.85 8.23 0.75
CA PHE A 15 -7.85 8.75 -0.17
C PHE A 15 -9.08 9.12 0.62
N ASP A 16 -9.60 10.33 0.39
CA ASP A 16 -10.92 10.71 0.89
C ASP A 16 -11.98 10.00 0.03
N ILE A 17 -12.86 9.25 0.69
CA ILE A 17 -13.94 8.52 0.03
C ILE A 17 -15.30 8.87 0.65
N SER A 18 -15.40 9.95 1.44
CA SER A 18 -16.64 10.32 2.14
C SER A 18 -17.82 10.50 1.19
N ASP A 19 -17.57 11.10 0.03
CA ASP A 19 -18.61 11.42 -0.96
C ASP A 19 -19.24 10.16 -1.55
N ILE A 20 -18.48 9.08 -1.68
CA ILE A 20 -18.94 7.80 -2.21
C ILE A 20 -19.56 6.96 -1.10
N SER A 21 -18.95 6.98 0.09
CA SER A 21 -19.37 6.17 1.24
C SER A 21 -20.72 6.60 1.84
N ASN A 22 -21.17 7.83 1.54
CA ASN A 22 -22.47 8.33 1.95
C ASN A 22 -23.61 7.97 0.97
N ILE A 23 -23.31 7.31 -0.14
CA ILE A 23 -24.30 6.93 -1.16
C ILE A 23 -24.73 5.47 -0.91
N SER A 24 -26.02 5.25 -0.69
CA SER A 24 -26.56 3.89 -0.49
C SER A 24 -26.54 3.06 -1.78
N GLY A 25 -26.10 1.81 -1.71
CA GLY A 25 -26.17 0.86 -2.83
C GLY A 25 -25.09 1.03 -3.89
N VAL A 26 -23.99 1.72 -3.58
CA VAL A 26 -22.83 1.84 -4.49
C VAL A 26 -22.13 0.49 -4.62
N THR A 27 -21.85 0.12 -5.87
CA THR A 27 -20.98 -1.02 -6.19
C THR A 27 -19.73 -0.52 -6.89
N ILE A 28 -18.57 -0.79 -6.29
CA ILE A 28 -17.26 -0.56 -6.91
C ILE A 28 -17.05 -1.64 -7.97
N THR A 29 -17.04 -1.23 -9.24
CA THR A 29 -16.83 -2.15 -10.36
C THR A 29 -15.36 -2.48 -10.55
N ASP A 30 -14.50 -1.47 -10.42
CA ASP A 30 -13.06 -1.55 -10.60
C ASP A 30 -12.33 -0.62 -9.63
N ALA A 31 -11.09 -0.99 -9.32
CA ALA A 31 -10.16 -0.17 -8.56
C ALA A 31 -8.74 -0.41 -9.09
N ASP A 32 -8.02 0.66 -9.37
CA ASP A 32 -6.63 0.63 -9.81
C ASP A 32 -5.78 1.62 -9.01
N ILE A 33 -4.51 1.28 -8.89
CA ILE A 33 -3.49 2.18 -8.35
C ILE A 33 -2.37 2.23 -9.35
N THR A 34 -1.98 3.45 -9.67
CA THR A 34 -0.80 3.74 -10.48
C THR A 34 0.09 4.71 -9.73
N ILE A 35 1.32 4.29 -9.43
CA ILE A 35 2.38 5.11 -8.85
C ILE A 35 3.38 5.37 -9.98
N THR A 36 3.42 6.61 -10.44
CA THR A 36 4.34 7.04 -11.49
C THR A 36 5.57 7.70 -10.89
N GLU A 37 6.75 7.40 -11.42
CA GLU A 37 7.95 8.14 -11.08
C GLU A 37 7.84 9.57 -11.63
N VAL A 38 8.03 10.57 -10.77
CA VAL A 38 7.96 11.99 -11.15
C VAL A 38 9.32 12.68 -11.03
N ASP A 39 10.11 12.31 -10.03
CA ASP A 39 11.50 12.72 -9.84
C ASP A 39 12.14 11.76 -8.83
N CYS A 40 13.32 11.21 -9.13
CA CYS A 40 14.06 10.35 -8.23
C CYS A 40 15.54 10.75 -8.18
N ILE A 41 16.00 11.09 -6.97
CA ILE A 41 17.42 11.29 -6.70
C ILE A 41 18.01 9.95 -6.25
N GLY A 42 18.83 9.33 -7.11
CA GLY A 42 19.43 8.02 -6.87
C GLY A 42 18.54 6.85 -7.29
N GLN A 43 18.88 5.64 -6.84
CA GLN A 43 18.14 4.40 -7.14
C GLN A 43 17.88 3.60 -5.84
N PRO A 44 17.07 4.12 -4.91
CA PRO A 44 16.87 3.48 -3.60
C PRO A 44 16.29 2.06 -3.70
N TRP A 45 15.58 1.75 -4.79
CA TRP A 45 15.04 0.42 -5.07
C TRP A 45 16.10 -0.64 -5.41
N VAL A 46 17.37 -0.27 -5.60
CA VAL A 46 18.47 -1.24 -5.80
C VAL A 46 18.87 -1.92 -4.48
N GLU A 47 18.66 -1.24 -3.35
CA GLU A 47 18.96 -1.72 -2.00
C GLU A 47 17.72 -2.30 -1.28
N ILE A 48 16.56 -2.25 -1.94
CA ILE A 48 15.28 -2.80 -1.49
C ILE A 48 15.01 -3.99 -2.41
N ASP A 49 14.42 -5.08 -1.92
CA ASP A 49 14.05 -6.24 -2.74
C ASP A 49 12.58 -6.20 -3.18
N GLU A 50 11.73 -5.63 -2.32
CA GLU A 50 10.29 -5.60 -2.55
C GLU A 50 9.63 -4.32 -2.03
N ILE A 51 8.62 -3.88 -2.77
CA ILE A 51 7.64 -2.88 -2.35
C ILE A 51 6.34 -3.62 -2.06
N ARG A 52 5.89 -3.54 -0.81
CA ARG A 52 4.68 -4.20 -0.31
C ARG A 52 3.61 -3.17 -0.03
N ILE A 53 2.46 -3.30 -0.66
CA ILE A 53 1.30 -2.42 -0.45
C ILE A 53 0.24 -3.20 0.30
N LYS A 54 -0.25 -2.65 1.41
CA LYS A 54 -1.37 -3.20 2.17
C LYS A 54 -2.46 -2.17 2.39
N VAL A 55 -3.69 -2.65 2.58
CA VAL A 55 -4.76 -1.81 3.13
C VAL A 55 -4.49 -1.56 4.60
N PHE A 56 -4.77 -0.33 5.01
CA PHE A 56 -4.45 0.18 6.32
C PHE A 56 -5.61 1.03 6.84
N SER A 57 -5.75 1.15 8.16
CA SER A 57 -6.74 2.05 8.77
C SER A 57 -6.09 2.68 9.99
N TYR A 58 -5.72 3.95 9.87
CA TYR A 58 -5.08 4.72 10.92
C TYR A 58 -6.14 5.51 11.69
N GLY A 59 -6.15 5.40 13.03
CA GLY A 59 -6.83 6.37 13.88
C GLY A 59 -8.05 5.90 14.66
N ASP A 60 -8.58 4.69 14.44
CA ASP A 60 -9.68 4.15 15.28
C ASP A 60 -9.16 3.72 16.67
N ARG A 61 -7.87 3.37 16.76
CA ARG A 61 -7.01 3.27 17.95
C ARG A 61 -5.61 2.90 17.48
N LEU A 62 -4.57 3.63 17.92
CA LEU A 62 -3.19 3.28 17.59
C LEU A 62 -2.84 1.92 18.20
N SER A 63 -2.70 0.90 17.35
CA SER A 63 -2.20 -0.42 17.72
C SER A 63 -0.72 -0.54 17.34
N PRO A 64 0.10 -1.30 18.08
CA PRO A 64 1.47 -1.61 17.65
C PRO A 64 1.54 -2.24 16.25
N ASP A 65 0.51 -2.98 15.85
CA ASP A 65 0.41 -3.58 14.52
C ASP A 65 0.19 -2.55 13.41
N ASP A 66 -0.22 -1.33 13.77
CA ASP A 66 -0.39 -0.24 12.81
C ASP A 66 0.95 0.15 12.19
N TYR A 67 2.03 -0.01 12.95
CA TYR A 67 3.41 0.28 12.53
C TYR A 67 4.06 -0.87 11.75
N ARG A 68 3.48 -2.07 11.78
CA ARG A 68 3.99 -3.23 11.01
C ARG A 68 3.44 -3.26 9.60
N VAL A 69 4.21 -3.80 8.65
CA VAL A 69 3.72 -4.14 7.31
C VAL A 69 3.22 -5.59 7.41
N GLY A 70 1.89 -5.77 7.35
CA GLY A 70 1.24 -7.08 7.38
C GLY A 70 1.13 -7.70 5.98
N GLU A 71 0.19 -8.63 5.80
CA GLU A 71 -0.05 -9.28 4.50
C GLU A 71 -0.37 -8.24 3.41
N PRO A 72 0.37 -8.23 2.29
CA PRO A 72 0.19 -7.25 1.24
C PRO A 72 -1.01 -7.59 0.34
N VAL A 73 -1.74 -6.56 -0.10
CA VAL A 73 -2.66 -6.68 -1.24
C VAL A 73 -1.91 -6.70 -2.57
N LYS A 74 -0.66 -6.24 -2.58
CA LYS A 74 0.25 -6.31 -3.73
C LYS A 74 1.71 -6.25 -3.29
N THR A 75 2.53 -7.11 -3.87
CA THR A 75 4.00 -7.03 -3.81
C THR A 75 4.54 -6.73 -5.21
N PHE A 76 5.51 -5.83 -5.28
CA PHE A 76 6.33 -5.58 -6.46
C PHE A 76 7.76 -5.94 -6.13
N ASN A 77 8.39 -6.77 -6.96
CA ASN A 77 9.83 -6.98 -6.90
C ASN A 77 10.50 -5.75 -7.48
N THR A 78 11.54 -5.27 -6.82
CA THR A 78 12.36 -4.17 -7.32
C THR A 78 13.48 -4.71 -8.22
N SER A 79 13.99 -3.85 -9.08
CA SER A 79 15.17 -4.14 -9.90
C SER A 79 15.81 -2.83 -10.31
N ALA A 80 17.02 -2.87 -10.87
CA ALA A 80 17.69 -1.67 -11.40
C ALA A 80 16.84 -0.89 -12.42
N THR A 81 15.86 -1.54 -13.06
CA THR A 81 14.93 -0.95 -14.04
C THR A 81 13.51 -0.82 -13.48
N LEU A 82 13.35 -0.53 -12.18
CA LEU A 82 12.04 -0.26 -11.61
C LEU A 82 11.41 0.95 -12.32
N ASN A 83 10.20 0.78 -12.84
CA ASN A 83 9.42 1.83 -13.50
C ASN A 83 8.10 2.03 -12.74
N ASN A 84 7.16 2.76 -13.34
CA ASN A 84 5.79 2.93 -12.85
C ASN A 84 5.19 1.62 -12.29
N LEU A 85 4.65 1.71 -11.08
CA LEU A 85 4.00 0.58 -10.41
C LEU A 85 2.51 0.71 -10.62
N SER A 86 1.90 -0.26 -11.30
CA SER A 86 0.45 -0.31 -11.45
C SER A 86 -0.11 -1.66 -11.05
N PHE A 87 -1.26 -1.66 -10.39
CA PHE A 87 -2.01 -2.87 -10.14
C PHE A 87 -3.51 -2.60 -10.01
N SER A 88 -4.27 -3.59 -10.47
CA SER A 88 -5.70 -3.73 -10.21
C SER A 88 -5.94 -5.20 -9.89
N ASN A 89 -6.54 -5.47 -8.74
CA ASN A 89 -6.86 -6.84 -8.33
C ASN A 89 -8.11 -6.88 -7.45
N ASN A 90 -8.67 -8.09 -7.29
CA ASN A 90 -9.88 -8.29 -6.49
C ASN A 90 -9.68 -7.91 -5.02
N ALA A 91 -8.48 -8.07 -4.46
CA ALA A 91 -8.22 -7.68 -3.08
C ALA A 91 -8.37 -6.17 -2.88
N LEU A 92 -7.78 -5.36 -3.75
CA LEU A 92 -7.92 -3.90 -3.74
C LEU A 92 -9.38 -3.49 -3.88
N LYS A 93 -10.08 -4.04 -4.89
CA LYS A 93 -11.49 -3.74 -5.14
C LYS A 93 -12.37 -4.09 -3.94
N ASN A 94 -12.23 -5.31 -3.41
CA ASN A 94 -13.06 -5.78 -2.29
C ASN A 94 -12.80 -4.97 -1.01
N ASN A 95 -11.55 -4.57 -0.75
CA ASN A 95 -11.24 -3.73 0.39
C ASN A 95 -11.80 -2.30 0.24
N LEU A 96 -11.78 -1.74 -0.98
CA LEU A 96 -12.41 -0.45 -1.24
C LEU A 96 -13.93 -0.52 -1.09
N GLN A 97 -14.56 -1.56 -1.62
CA GLN A 97 -15.99 -1.82 -1.42
C GLN A 97 -16.32 -1.93 0.08
N ASP A 98 -15.56 -2.72 0.84
CA ASP A 98 -15.76 -2.87 2.29
C ASP A 98 -15.63 -1.54 3.05
N ALA A 99 -14.73 -0.66 2.63
CA ALA A 99 -14.59 0.67 3.22
C ALA A 99 -15.83 1.55 2.94
N VAL A 100 -16.36 1.50 1.71
CA VAL A 100 -17.58 2.19 1.30
C VAL A 100 -18.79 1.65 2.06
N ASP A 101 -18.97 0.32 2.12
CA ASP A 101 -20.08 -0.34 2.82
C ASP A 101 -20.10 -0.02 4.32
N LYS A 102 -18.92 0.17 4.92
CA LYS A 102 -18.76 0.55 6.33
C LYS A 102 -18.90 2.05 6.59
N GLY A 103 -19.16 2.86 5.56
CA GLY A 103 -19.27 4.31 5.70
C GLY A 103 -17.95 4.96 6.13
N LYS A 104 -16.79 4.37 5.80
CA LYS A 104 -15.50 4.93 6.21
C LYS A 104 -15.25 6.24 5.46
N PRO A 105 -14.75 7.30 6.13
CA PRO A 105 -14.42 8.54 5.44
C PRO A 105 -13.18 8.41 4.56
N ARG A 106 -12.33 7.40 4.80
CA ARG A 106 -11.03 7.26 4.13
C ARG A 106 -10.74 5.82 3.74
N PHE A 107 -10.12 5.66 2.58
CA PHE A 107 -9.45 4.43 2.18
C PHE A 107 -7.94 4.67 2.24
N GLN A 108 -7.23 3.85 3.03
CA GLN A 108 -5.81 4.10 3.29
C GLN A 108 -4.98 2.89 2.94
N LEU A 109 -3.77 3.16 2.47
CA LEU A 109 -2.79 2.17 2.10
C LEU A 109 -1.48 2.47 2.80
N LYS A 110 -0.77 1.40 3.15
CA LYS A 110 0.59 1.47 3.65
C LYS A 110 1.53 0.84 2.64
N ILE A 111 2.60 1.55 2.34
CA ILE A 111 3.67 1.13 1.45
C ILE A 111 4.86 0.78 2.33
N GLY A 112 5.22 -0.50 2.37
CA GLY A 112 6.42 -0.98 3.04
C GLY A 112 7.54 -1.23 2.03
N LEU A 113 8.73 -0.74 2.34
CA LEU A 113 9.95 -1.05 1.60
C LEU A 113 10.73 -2.08 2.42
N SER A 114 10.86 -3.31 1.90
CA SER A 114 11.66 -4.35 2.54
C SER A 114 12.92 -4.63 1.74
N GLY A 115 14.06 -4.58 2.41
CA GLY A 115 15.34 -4.96 1.82
C GLY A 115 16.14 -5.87 2.73
N ILE A 116 17.04 -6.64 2.13
CA ILE A 116 18.07 -7.40 2.81
C ILE A 116 19.14 -6.44 3.33
N SER A 117 19.27 -6.31 4.65
CA SER A 117 20.49 -5.77 5.25
C SER A 117 21.58 -6.84 5.14
N ARG A 118 22.57 -6.61 4.26
CA ARG A 118 23.80 -7.40 4.24
C ARG A 118 24.76 -6.79 5.26
N ASN A 119 24.79 -7.36 6.48
CA ASN A 119 25.93 -7.17 7.38
C ASN A 119 27.14 -7.98 6.90
#